data_AF-A0A016SIZ1-F1
#
_entry.id   AF-A0A016SIZ1-F1
#
_cell.length_a   1.000
_cell.length_b   1.000
_cell.length_c   1.000
_cell.angle_alpha   90.00
_cell.angle_beta   90.00
_cell.angle_gamma   90.00
#
_symmetry.space_group_name_H-M   'P 1'
#
loop_
_entity.id
_entity.type
_entity.pdbx_description
1 polymer ?
#
loop_
_entity_poly.entity_id
_entity_poly.type
_entity_poly.pdbx_seq_one_letter_code
_entity_poly.pdbx_strand_id
1 'polypeptide(L)'
;MDKVNEETADETGMIIKGATYIWVDGTGEILREKTRTLENDPGAPENYPRWSFDGSSTYQALKGEDSDMILKPAAVYPDPFFGGNHKLVLCKVLDPHEKPAKTNHRAKCKEVMDKIDHTNPWFGMEQEYLFLDRDGHPLGWPKFGFPKPQGPYYCAVGGDRIFGREIVNTHYRASIYAGLAIFGINSEVTPGQWEYQLGQCRGIEMGDQMWMSRYLLHRVAEQFGVTVTFHPKPAITKGNWNGAGCRCNFSTEEMRGEGGTAAIEAAMPKLEATHKECIRVYDPYDGEDKKHR
;
A
#
# COMPACT_ATOMS: atom_id res chain seq x y z
N MET A 1 24.10 1.61 38.63
CA MET A 1 23.22 2.78 38.56
C MET A 1 22.91 3.11 37.11
N ASP A 2 21.95 2.50 36.43
CA ASP A 2 21.39 1.16 36.50
C ASP A 2 20.92 0.84 35.07
N LYS A 3 21.06 -0.43 34.70
CA LYS A 3 20.49 -1.03 33.51
C LYS A 3 18.98 -0.78 33.51
N VAL A 4 18.47 -0.09 32.49
CA VAL A 4 17.04 -0.14 32.16
C VAL A 4 16.90 -0.37 30.66
N ASN A 5 16.86 -1.65 30.32
CA ASN A 5 16.09 -2.29 29.24
C ASN A 5 16.54 -3.75 29.18
N GLU A 6 16.38 -4.45 30.32
CA GLU A 6 16.33 -5.91 30.33
C GLU A 6 14.90 -6.27 29.90
N GLU A 7 14.81 -7.08 28.85
CA GLU A 7 13.59 -7.78 28.46
C GLU A 7 13.05 -8.53 29.68
N THR A 8 11.96 -8.03 30.26
CA THR A 8 11.19 -8.81 31.23
C THR A 8 10.33 -9.80 30.45
N ALA A 9 10.89 -10.97 30.17
CA ALA A 9 10.09 -12.17 29.96
C ALA A 9 9.40 -12.49 31.29
N ASP A 10 8.09 -12.26 31.36
CA ASP A 10 7.29 -12.52 32.55
C ASP A 10 6.92 -14.02 32.62
N GLU A 11 7.06 -14.60 33.81
CA GLU A 11 7.11 -16.05 34.12
C GLU A 11 5.75 -16.77 34.02
N THR A 12 4.80 -16.27 33.22
CA THR A 12 3.48 -16.89 32.99
C THR A 12 3.30 -17.53 31.61
N GLY A 13 4.29 -17.49 30.72
CA GLY A 13 4.35 -18.33 29.51
C GLY A 13 3.29 -18.06 28.43
N MET A 14 2.32 -17.16 28.65
CA MET A 14 1.36 -16.71 27.65
C MET A 14 1.58 -15.24 27.34
N ILE A 15 2.48 -14.97 26.39
CA ILE A 15 2.48 -13.68 25.71
C ILE A 15 1.20 -13.68 24.86
N ILE A 16 0.17 -12.98 25.31
CA ILE A 16 -1.02 -12.71 24.49
C ILE A 16 -0.54 -11.90 23.28
N LYS A 17 -0.59 -12.51 22.09
CA LYS A 17 -0.16 -11.86 20.84
C LYS A 17 -1.39 -11.58 20.00
N GLY A 18 -1.63 -10.32 19.69
CA GLY A 18 -2.67 -9.96 18.73
C GLY A 18 -2.16 -10.06 17.29
N ALA A 19 -3.07 -10.36 16.38
CA ALA A 19 -2.83 -10.32 14.94
C ALA A 19 -3.97 -9.53 14.28
N THR A 20 -3.63 -8.43 13.61
CA THR A 20 -4.55 -7.64 12.80
C THR A 20 -4.52 -8.13 11.36
N TYR A 21 -5.64 -8.68 10.92
CA TYR A 21 -5.84 -9.21 9.59
C TYR A 21 -6.31 -8.08 8.68
N ILE A 22 -5.61 -7.86 7.57
CA ILE A 22 -5.83 -6.76 6.64
C ILE A 22 -6.15 -7.32 5.25
N TRP A 23 -7.15 -6.76 4.57
CA TRP A 23 -7.52 -7.18 3.22
C TRP A 23 -8.07 -6.03 2.38
N VAL A 24 -8.09 -6.22 1.07
CA VAL A 24 -8.71 -5.31 0.10
C VAL A 24 -10.18 -5.71 -0.10
N ASP A 25 -11.08 -4.73 -0.07
CA ASP A 25 -12.51 -4.96 -0.19
C ASP A 25 -13.01 -5.11 -1.64
N GLY A 26 -14.33 -5.07 -1.83
CA GLY A 26 -14.98 -5.27 -3.13
C GLY A 26 -14.84 -4.08 -4.09
N THR A 27 -14.39 -2.92 -3.62
CA THR A 27 -14.03 -1.80 -4.50
C THR A 27 -12.69 -2.05 -5.22
N GLY A 28 -11.83 -2.89 -4.66
CA GLY A 28 -10.47 -3.08 -5.14
C GLY A 28 -9.49 -1.98 -4.71
N GLU A 29 -9.94 -1.00 -3.91
CA GLU A 29 -9.15 0.15 -3.47
C GLU A 29 -9.03 0.25 -1.95
N ILE A 30 -10.14 -0.01 -1.25
CA ILE A 30 -10.25 0.23 0.19
C ILE A 30 -9.71 -0.97 0.96
N LEU A 31 -8.83 -0.68 1.93
CA LEU A 31 -8.35 -1.65 2.90
C LEU A 31 -9.30 -1.75 4.10
N ARG A 32 -9.44 -2.96 4.63
CA ARG A 32 -10.22 -3.29 5.82
C ARG A 32 -9.34 -4.05 6.80
N GLU A 33 -9.66 -3.96 8.08
CA GLU A 33 -8.93 -4.67 9.12
C GLU A 33 -9.82 -5.24 10.22
N LYS A 34 -9.31 -6.23 10.95
CA LYS A 34 -9.80 -6.63 12.27
C LYS A 34 -8.76 -7.45 13.03
N THR A 35 -8.84 -7.44 14.36
CA THR A 35 -7.81 -8.03 15.23
C THR A 35 -8.33 -9.25 15.98
N ARG A 36 -7.55 -10.33 16.00
CA ARG A 36 -7.77 -11.48 16.88
C ARG A 36 -6.62 -11.66 17.85
N THR A 37 -6.93 -12.25 18.99
CA THR A 37 -5.94 -12.74 19.94
C THR A 37 -5.46 -14.15 19.53
N LEU A 38 -4.16 -14.38 19.66
CA LEU A 38 -3.49 -15.67 19.45
C LEU A 38 -2.70 -16.04 20.73
N GLU A 39 -2.53 -17.34 20.95
CA GLU A 39 -1.76 -17.88 22.08
C GLU A 39 -0.25 -17.70 21.88
N ASN A 40 0.21 -17.70 20.63
CA ASN A 40 1.61 -17.53 20.24
C ASN A 40 1.73 -16.87 18.85
N ASP A 41 2.96 -16.65 18.39
CA ASP A 41 3.25 -16.17 17.03
C ASP A 41 3.45 -17.40 16.15
N PRO A 42 2.55 -17.68 15.19
CA PRO A 42 2.69 -18.84 14.30
C PRO A 42 3.90 -18.76 13.36
N GLY A 43 4.55 -17.60 13.24
CA GLY A 43 5.71 -17.38 12.39
C GLY A 43 5.33 -17.16 10.92
N ALA A 44 5.41 -18.21 10.11
CA ALA A 44 5.15 -18.12 8.67
C ALA A 44 3.65 -17.85 8.38
N PRO A 45 3.31 -17.09 7.31
CA PRO A 45 1.91 -16.73 7.00
C PRO A 45 0.95 -17.93 6.95
N GLU A 46 1.37 -19.06 6.40
CA GLU A 46 0.57 -20.28 6.28
C GLU A 46 0.15 -20.90 7.62
N ASN A 47 0.88 -20.60 8.70
CA ASN A 47 0.57 -21.08 10.04
C ASN A 47 -0.46 -20.20 10.75
N TYR A 48 -0.70 -18.98 10.25
CA TYR A 48 -1.73 -18.12 10.81
C TYR A 48 -3.12 -18.70 10.49
N PRO A 49 -4.04 -18.73 11.47
CA PRO A 49 -5.36 -19.31 11.26
C PRO A 49 -6.12 -18.52 10.20
N ARG A 50 -6.86 -19.23 9.34
CA ARG A 50 -7.87 -18.58 8.48
C ARG A 50 -8.92 -17.89 9.36
N TRP A 51 -9.60 -16.91 8.77
CA TRP A 51 -10.69 -16.22 9.43
C TRP A 51 -11.78 -15.88 8.42
N SER A 52 -13.03 -15.72 8.85
CA SER A 52 -14.13 -15.29 8.00
C SER A 52 -14.48 -13.83 8.24
N PHE A 53 -15.19 -13.17 7.33
CA PHE A 53 -15.82 -11.87 7.56
C PHE A 53 -17.08 -11.75 6.70
N ASP A 54 -17.98 -10.83 7.07
CA ASP A 54 -19.18 -10.56 6.29
C ASP A 54 -18.86 -9.73 5.04
N GLY A 55 -18.87 -10.39 3.89
CA GLY A 55 -18.61 -9.78 2.59
C GLY A 55 -19.73 -8.85 2.10
N SER A 56 -20.94 -8.94 2.66
CA SER A 56 -22.04 -8.05 2.29
C SER A 56 -21.80 -6.61 2.79
N SER A 57 -20.99 -6.47 3.84
CA SER A 57 -20.59 -5.19 4.42
C SER A 57 -19.34 -4.56 3.75
N THR A 58 -18.80 -5.23 2.74
CA THR A 58 -17.54 -4.83 2.08
C THR A 58 -17.61 -4.88 0.56
N TYR A 59 -18.82 -4.91 -0.02
CA TYR A 59 -19.07 -4.99 -1.47
C TYR A 59 -18.56 -6.29 -2.13
N GLN A 60 -18.38 -7.36 -1.36
CA GLN A 60 -17.80 -8.63 -1.84
C GLN A 60 -18.83 -9.75 -1.99
N ALA A 61 -20.00 -9.62 -1.38
CA ALA A 61 -21.14 -10.51 -1.54
C ALA A 61 -22.44 -9.71 -1.65
N LEU A 62 -23.44 -10.24 -2.35
CA LEU A 62 -24.77 -9.64 -2.37
C LEU A 62 -25.49 -9.92 -1.05
N LYS A 63 -26.34 -8.98 -0.64
CA LYS A 63 -27.14 -9.13 0.58
C LYS A 63 -28.16 -10.27 0.41
N GLY A 64 -28.09 -11.29 1.26
CA GLY A 64 -29.00 -12.45 1.25
C GLY A 64 -28.46 -13.70 0.56
N GLU A 65 -27.23 -13.66 0.02
CA GLU A 65 -26.46 -14.85 -0.38
C GLU A 65 -25.58 -15.33 0.80
N ASP A 66 -24.86 -16.44 0.62
CA ASP A 66 -23.80 -16.85 1.55
C ASP A 66 -22.69 -15.78 1.53
N SER A 67 -22.73 -14.87 2.51
CA SER A 67 -21.89 -13.68 2.54
C SER A 67 -20.57 -13.88 3.28
N ASP A 68 -20.34 -15.06 3.86
CA ASP A 68 -19.14 -15.33 4.64
C ASP A 68 -17.93 -15.53 3.72
N MET A 69 -17.12 -14.48 3.60
CA MET A 69 -15.88 -14.50 2.84
C MET A 69 -14.72 -14.97 3.73
N ILE A 70 -13.67 -15.53 3.14
CA ILE A 70 -12.57 -16.15 3.88
C ILE A 70 -11.27 -15.37 3.69
N LEU A 71 -10.66 -14.95 4.78
CA LEU A 71 -9.31 -14.43 4.87
C LEU A 71 -8.32 -15.58 4.95
N LYS A 72 -7.43 -15.65 3.95
CA LYS A 72 -6.27 -16.54 3.94
C LYS A 72 -5.00 -15.69 4.07
N PRO A 73 -4.23 -15.82 5.16
CA PRO A 73 -2.97 -15.12 5.33
C PRO A 73 -2.01 -15.28 4.14
N ALA A 74 -1.28 -14.21 3.85
CA ALA A 74 -0.44 -14.10 2.65
C ALA A 74 0.93 -13.48 2.94
N ALA A 75 1.01 -12.50 3.84
CA ALA A 75 2.25 -11.91 4.33
C ALA A 75 2.06 -11.42 5.77
N VAL A 76 3.13 -11.40 6.56
CA VAL A 76 3.11 -11.03 7.98
C VAL A 76 4.19 -9.99 8.25
N TYR A 77 3.85 -8.95 9.00
CA TYR A 77 4.73 -7.83 9.33
C TYR A 77 4.66 -7.50 10.84
N PRO A 78 5.73 -6.98 11.45
CA PRO A 78 5.66 -6.35 12.76
C PRO A 78 4.65 -5.19 12.77
N ASP A 79 3.90 -5.05 13.86
CA ASP A 79 2.94 -3.97 14.02
C ASP A 79 3.57 -2.73 14.69
N PRO A 80 3.70 -1.58 13.98
CA PRO A 80 4.30 -0.37 14.54
C PRO A 80 3.38 0.41 15.50
N PHE A 81 2.10 0.05 15.61
CA PHE A 81 1.11 0.73 16.45
C PHE A 81 0.96 0.06 17.80
N PHE A 82 0.70 -1.25 17.80
CA PHE A 82 0.65 -2.03 19.03
C PHE A 82 2.05 -2.35 19.57
N GLY A 83 3.05 -2.45 18.69
CA GLY A 83 4.41 -2.81 19.06
C GLY A 83 4.54 -4.23 19.63
N GLY A 84 5.68 -4.48 20.28
CA GLY A 84 5.96 -5.76 20.92
C GLY A 84 5.81 -6.95 19.96
N ASN A 85 5.07 -7.96 20.38
CA ASN A 85 4.86 -9.18 19.61
C ASN A 85 3.60 -9.18 18.72
N HIS A 86 2.94 -8.02 18.58
CA HIS A 86 1.75 -7.89 17.74
C HIS A 86 2.12 -7.92 16.24
N LYS A 87 1.21 -8.44 15.40
CA LYS A 87 1.47 -8.69 13.98
C LYS A 87 0.38 -8.12 13.08
N LEU A 88 0.80 -7.57 11.95
CA LEU A 88 -0.06 -7.24 10.81
C LEU A 88 -0.04 -8.41 9.83
N VAL A 89 -1.20 -8.90 9.43
CA VAL A 89 -1.36 -10.07 8.57
C VAL A 89 -2.12 -9.67 7.31
N LEU A 90 -1.41 -9.45 6.22
CA LEU A 90 -2.03 -9.22 4.91
C LEU A 90 -2.66 -10.52 4.43
N CYS A 91 -3.93 -10.44 4.03
CA CYS A 91 -4.73 -11.58 3.61
C CYS A 91 -5.17 -11.48 2.15
N LYS A 92 -5.22 -12.62 1.48
CA LYS A 92 -6.01 -12.78 0.26
C LYS A 92 -7.42 -13.23 0.61
N VAL A 93 -8.39 -12.78 -0.16
CA VAL A 93 -9.81 -13.09 0.06
C VAL A 93 -10.26 -14.23 -0.85
N LEU A 94 -10.92 -15.23 -0.25
CA LEU A 94 -11.60 -16.32 -0.95
C LEU A 94 -13.11 -16.21 -0.71
N ASP A 95 -13.89 -16.71 -1.66
CA ASP A 95 -15.34 -16.88 -1.53
C ASP A 95 -15.68 -18.10 -0.63
N PRO A 96 -16.98 -18.32 -0.30
CA PRO A 96 -17.40 -19.47 0.51
C PRO A 96 -17.03 -20.84 -0.09
N HIS A 97 -16.75 -20.90 -1.39
CA HIS A 97 -16.32 -22.10 -2.12
C HIS A 97 -14.79 -22.21 -2.25
N GLU A 98 -14.05 -21.42 -1.46
CA GLU A 98 -12.59 -21.33 -1.43
C GLU A 98 -11.92 -20.86 -2.73
N LYS A 99 -12.67 -20.27 -3.65
CA LYS A 99 -12.10 -19.67 -4.86
C LYS A 99 -11.68 -18.23 -4.61
N PRO A 100 -10.67 -17.69 -5.31
CA PRO A 100 -10.30 -16.28 -5.21
C PRO A 100 -11.51 -15.36 -5.45
N ALA A 101 -11.75 -14.41 -4.54
CA ALA A 101 -12.75 -13.36 -4.74
C ALA A 101 -12.45 -12.55 -6.01
N LYS A 102 -13.46 -11.86 -6.56
CA LYS A 102 -13.30 -11.06 -7.80
C LYS A 102 -12.17 -10.02 -7.71
N THR A 103 -12.01 -9.38 -6.56
CA THR A 103 -10.96 -8.39 -6.28
C THR A 103 -9.64 -9.00 -5.80
N ASN A 104 -9.52 -10.34 -5.72
CA ASN A 104 -8.27 -11.03 -5.36
C ASN A 104 -7.33 -11.12 -6.58
N HIS A 105 -6.77 -9.98 -6.98
CA HIS A 105 -5.79 -9.89 -8.06
C HIS A 105 -4.44 -10.55 -7.69
N ARG A 106 -4.17 -10.71 -6.39
CA ARG A 106 -2.96 -11.36 -5.88
C ARG A 106 -2.81 -12.79 -6.37
N ALA A 107 -3.92 -13.55 -6.47
CA ALA A 107 -3.88 -14.95 -6.90
C ALA A 107 -3.27 -15.10 -8.31
N LYS A 108 -3.81 -14.36 -9.29
CA LYS A 108 -3.29 -14.36 -10.67
C LYS A 108 -1.88 -13.79 -10.77
N CYS A 109 -1.58 -12.74 -10.00
CA CYS A 109 -0.24 -12.17 -9.94
C CYS A 109 0.79 -13.21 -9.47
N LYS A 110 0.49 -13.95 -8.38
CA LYS A 110 1.37 -14.99 -7.84
C LYS A 110 1.67 -16.07 -8.89
N GLU A 111 0.65 -16.54 -9.62
CA GLU A 111 0.85 -17.52 -10.69
C GLU A 111 1.79 -17.03 -11.80
N VAL A 112 1.72 -15.76 -12.17
CA VAL A 112 2.63 -15.16 -13.16
C VAL A 112 4.03 -15.04 -12.59
N MET A 113 4.17 -14.50 -11.37
CA MET A 113 5.47 -14.31 -10.71
C MET A 113 6.20 -15.63 -10.52
N ASP A 114 5.49 -16.71 -10.18
CA ASP A 114 6.08 -18.04 -10.03
C ASP A 114 6.65 -18.59 -11.34
N LYS A 115 6.00 -18.31 -12.48
CA LYS A 115 6.49 -18.73 -13.80
C LYS A 115 7.77 -18.01 -14.21
N ILE A 116 7.91 -16.75 -13.80
CA ILE A 116 9.05 -15.90 -14.17
C ILE A 116 10.07 -15.75 -13.04
N ASP A 117 9.94 -16.50 -11.94
CA ASP A 117 10.79 -16.32 -10.75
C ASP A 117 12.29 -16.51 -11.07
N HIS A 118 12.61 -17.40 -12.01
CA HIS A 118 13.96 -17.62 -12.52
C HIS A 118 14.61 -16.40 -13.19
N THR A 119 13.81 -15.39 -13.60
CA THR A 119 14.31 -14.12 -14.16
C THR A 119 14.71 -13.11 -13.08
N ASN A 120 14.46 -13.43 -11.80
CA ASN A 120 14.68 -12.57 -10.65
C ASN A 120 14.09 -11.16 -10.86
N PRO A 121 12.77 -11.06 -11.09
CA PRO A 121 12.10 -9.81 -11.42
C PRO A 121 12.03 -8.89 -10.19
N TRP A 122 12.59 -7.69 -10.32
CA TRP A 122 12.53 -6.65 -9.31
C TRP A 122 11.59 -5.55 -9.74
N PHE A 123 10.84 -5.06 -8.75
CA PHE A 123 9.96 -3.91 -8.91
C PHE A 123 10.33 -2.83 -7.90
N GLY A 124 10.07 -1.59 -8.30
CA GLY A 124 9.97 -0.46 -7.39
C GLY A 124 8.78 0.41 -7.80
N MET A 125 8.05 0.95 -6.82
CA MET A 125 6.88 1.77 -7.07
C MET A 125 6.96 3.07 -6.27
N GLU A 126 6.62 4.17 -6.95
CA GLU A 126 6.64 5.54 -6.44
C GLU A 126 5.19 5.98 -6.20
N GLN A 127 4.69 5.83 -4.97
CA GLN A 127 3.30 6.12 -4.64
C GLN A 127 3.13 7.61 -4.31
N GLU A 128 2.49 8.36 -5.19
CA GLU A 128 2.05 9.72 -4.92
C GLU A 128 0.66 9.73 -4.27
N TYR A 129 0.40 10.68 -3.38
CA TYR A 129 -0.89 10.82 -2.69
C TYR A 129 -1.11 12.26 -2.23
N LEU A 130 -2.37 12.61 -1.96
CA LEU A 130 -2.74 13.93 -1.45
C LEU A 130 -3.39 13.80 -0.07
N PHE A 131 -2.94 14.63 0.88
CA PHE A 131 -3.62 14.79 2.16
C PHE A 131 -4.83 15.72 2.04
N LEU A 132 -5.92 15.32 2.67
CA LEU A 132 -7.14 16.09 2.79
C LEU A 132 -7.51 16.23 4.26
N ASP A 133 -8.11 17.36 4.63
CA ASP A 133 -8.90 17.48 5.84
C ASP A 133 -10.10 16.51 5.79
N ARG A 134 -10.73 16.26 6.95
CA ARG A 134 -11.91 15.36 7.04
C ARG A 134 -13.11 15.84 6.23
N ASP A 135 -13.16 17.12 5.87
CA ASP A 135 -14.18 17.70 4.98
C ASP A 135 -13.86 17.49 3.49
N GLY A 136 -12.74 16.84 3.16
CA GLY A 136 -12.29 16.57 1.80
C GLY A 136 -11.49 17.71 1.16
N HIS A 137 -11.23 18.81 1.88
CA HIS A 137 -10.41 19.91 1.37
C HIS A 137 -8.91 19.59 1.48
N PRO A 138 -8.06 19.93 0.50
CA PRO A 138 -6.62 19.63 0.60
C PRO A 138 -5.95 20.27 1.81
N LEU A 139 -5.12 19.49 2.50
CA LEU A 139 -4.46 19.91 3.74
C LEU A 139 -3.56 21.13 3.47
N GLY A 140 -3.75 22.18 4.26
CA GLY A 140 -2.98 23.43 4.16
C GLY A 140 -3.48 24.41 3.09
N TRP A 141 -4.53 24.06 2.34
CA TRP A 141 -5.13 25.00 1.39
C TRP A 141 -6.06 26.00 2.08
N PRO A 142 -6.15 27.27 1.61
CA PRO A 142 -7.16 28.20 2.09
C PRO A 142 -8.57 27.64 1.89
N LYS A 143 -9.46 27.74 2.89
CA LYS A 143 -10.85 27.24 2.78
C LYS A 143 -11.66 27.94 1.69
N PHE A 144 -11.35 29.20 1.40
CA PHE A 144 -12.03 30.01 0.40
C PHE A 144 -11.06 30.49 -0.69
N GLY A 145 -10.31 29.58 -1.29
CA GLY A 145 -9.41 29.91 -2.40
C GLY A 145 -8.38 28.83 -2.68
N PHE A 146 -7.29 29.26 -3.32
CA PHE A 146 -6.18 28.40 -3.70
C PHE A 146 -4.89 28.90 -3.04
N PRO A 147 -3.93 28.00 -2.76
CA PRO A 147 -2.59 28.41 -2.37
C PRO A 147 -1.87 29.13 -3.52
N LYS A 148 -0.66 29.63 -3.29
CA LYS A 148 0.17 30.22 -4.36
C LYS A 148 0.39 29.20 -5.49
N PRO A 149 0.62 29.62 -6.73
CA PRO A 149 0.92 28.71 -7.83
C PRO A 149 2.05 27.73 -7.50
N GLN A 150 2.02 26.58 -8.18
CA GLN A 150 3.06 25.54 -8.06
C GLN A 150 4.46 26.09 -8.33
N GLY A 151 5.48 25.45 -7.74
CA GLY A 151 6.87 25.89 -7.81
C GLY A 151 7.59 25.79 -6.47
N PRO A 152 7.11 26.45 -5.40
CA PRO A 152 7.81 26.47 -4.12
C PRO A 152 7.60 25.23 -3.25
N TYR A 153 6.82 24.23 -3.65
CA TYR A 153 6.37 23.13 -2.78
C TYR A 153 7.21 21.84 -2.89
N TYR A 154 7.66 21.52 -4.11
CA TYR A 154 8.44 20.32 -4.38
C TYR A 154 9.75 20.32 -3.58
N CYS A 155 9.99 19.26 -2.83
CA CYS A 155 11.17 19.08 -1.95
C CYS A 155 11.45 20.26 -1.00
N ALA A 156 10.44 21.05 -0.64
CA ALA A 156 10.62 22.27 0.11
C ALA A 156 10.78 22.04 1.62
N VAL A 157 11.19 23.10 2.33
CA VAL A 157 11.22 23.18 3.79
C VAL A 157 10.57 24.51 4.21
N GLY A 158 9.74 24.49 5.26
CA GLY A 158 9.06 25.68 5.80
C GLY A 158 7.54 25.48 5.93
N GLY A 159 6.95 26.00 7.01
CA GLY A 159 5.52 25.85 7.29
C GLY A 159 4.59 26.61 6.34
N ASP A 160 5.13 27.50 5.51
CA ASP A 160 4.42 28.20 4.44
C ASP A 160 4.35 27.40 3.13
N ARG A 161 5.07 26.28 3.05
CA ARG A 161 5.20 25.44 1.84
C ARG A 161 4.86 23.98 2.09
N ILE A 162 5.02 23.50 3.34
CA ILE A 162 4.97 22.09 3.67
C ILE A 162 3.84 21.82 4.67
N PHE A 163 3.00 20.85 4.32
CA PHE A 163 1.80 20.47 5.08
C PHE A 163 1.78 18.95 5.29
N GLY A 164 1.71 18.49 6.54
CA GLY A 164 1.61 17.07 6.89
C GLY A 164 2.94 16.30 7.00
N ARG A 165 4.09 16.97 7.16
CA ARG A 165 5.42 16.30 7.23
C ARG A 165 5.50 15.32 8.41
N GLU A 166 4.87 15.65 9.52
CA GLU A 166 4.76 14.80 10.71
C GLU A 166 4.09 13.46 10.39
N ILE A 167 3.07 13.45 9.54
CA ILE A 167 2.39 12.24 9.06
C ILE A 167 3.35 11.43 8.19
N VAL A 168 4.01 12.09 7.22
CA VAL A 168 4.96 11.44 6.31
C VAL A 168 6.14 10.80 7.07
N ASN A 169 6.74 11.54 7.99
CA ASN A 169 7.86 11.03 8.79
C ASN A 169 7.43 9.87 9.71
N THR A 170 6.21 9.92 10.25
CA THR A 170 5.67 8.83 11.07
C THR A 170 5.40 7.59 10.22
N HIS A 171 4.80 7.75 9.04
CA HIS A 171 4.60 6.67 8.07
C HIS A 171 5.93 6.05 7.62
N TYR A 172 6.95 6.87 7.34
CA TYR A 172 8.27 6.39 6.95
C TYR A 172 8.90 5.51 8.04
N ARG A 173 8.85 5.95 9.31
CA ARG A 173 9.35 5.18 10.46
C ARG A 173 8.54 3.90 10.69
N ALA A 174 7.21 3.98 10.58
CA ALA A 174 6.32 2.82 10.71
C ALA A 174 6.62 1.78 9.63
N SER A 175 6.87 2.22 8.39
CA SER A 175 7.23 1.36 7.26
C SER A 175 8.58 0.68 7.46
N ILE A 176 9.60 1.40 7.97
CA ILE A 176 10.89 0.81 8.34
C ILE A 176 10.71 -0.23 9.45
N TYR A 177 9.95 0.10 10.50
CA TYR A 177 9.69 -0.82 11.62
C TYR A 177 8.98 -2.10 11.15
N ALA A 178 8.00 -1.97 10.25
CA ALA A 178 7.30 -3.09 9.65
C ALA A 178 8.17 -3.90 8.68
N GLY A 179 9.41 -3.48 8.40
CA GLY A 179 10.32 -4.17 7.50
C GLY A 179 9.98 -4.01 6.02
N LEU A 180 9.25 -2.95 5.66
CA LEU A 180 9.00 -2.64 4.25
C LEU A 180 10.28 -2.11 3.59
N ALA A 181 10.47 -2.43 2.31
CA ALA A 181 11.58 -2.00 1.48
C ALA A 181 11.40 -0.54 1.01
N ILE A 182 11.06 0.35 1.95
CA ILE A 182 10.91 1.78 1.72
C ILE A 182 12.29 2.42 1.62
N PHE A 183 12.54 3.15 0.54
CA PHE A 183 13.86 3.74 0.28
C PHE A 183 13.86 5.26 0.20
N GLY A 184 12.70 5.90 0.12
CA GLY A 184 12.63 7.35 0.09
C GLY A 184 11.23 7.94 0.30
N ILE A 185 11.21 9.25 0.53
CA ILE A 185 10.04 10.13 0.61
C ILE A 185 10.39 11.52 0.08
N ASN A 186 9.44 12.22 -0.52
CA ASN A 186 9.56 13.64 -0.88
C ASN A 186 8.20 14.35 -0.87
N SER A 187 8.22 15.66 -0.67
CA SER A 187 7.04 16.49 -0.95
C SER A 187 6.90 16.70 -2.45
N GLU A 188 5.68 16.57 -2.94
CA GLU A 188 5.36 16.69 -4.35
C GLU A 188 5.02 18.13 -4.76
N VAL A 189 4.76 18.33 -6.05
CA VAL A 189 4.55 19.65 -6.64
C VAL A 189 3.26 20.34 -6.14
N THR A 190 2.18 19.59 -5.93
CA THR A 190 0.92 20.13 -5.40
C THR A 190 1.02 20.29 -3.88
N PRO A 191 0.59 21.41 -3.27
CA PRO A 191 0.65 21.59 -1.82
C PRO A 191 -0.19 20.53 -1.09
N GLY A 192 0.43 19.87 -0.11
CA GLY A 192 -0.18 18.73 0.60
C GLY A 192 -0.06 17.39 -0.12
N GLN A 193 0.52 17.36 -1.33
CA GLN A 193 0.86 16.14 -2.05
C GLN A 193 2.25 15.65 -1.66
N TRP A 194 2.40 14.34 -1.59
CA TRP A 194 3.62 13.66 -1.18
C TRP A 194 3.83 12.39 -1.99
N GLU A 195 5.06 11.89 -1.95
CA GLU A 195 5.44 10.61 -2.53
C GLU A 195 6.25 9.78 -1.52
N TYR A 196 6.07 8.47 -1.55
CA TYR A 196 6.99 7.51 -0.95
C TYR A 196 7.36 6.43 -1.97
N GLN A 197 8.58 5.91 -1.86
CA GLN A 197 9.08 4.89 -2.79
C GLN A 197 9.41 3.58 -2.08
N LEU A 198 8.86 2.49 -2.60
CA LEU A 198 9.17 1.11 -2.23
C LEU A 198 9.96 0.46 -3.35
N GLY A 199 10.99 -0.33 -3.08
CA GLY A 199 11.80 -0.88 -4.16
C GLY A 199 12.78 -1.97 -3.79
N GLN A 200 13.29 -2.59 -4.86
CA GLN A 200 14.01 -3.87 -4.84
C GLN A 200 13.15 -5.05 -4.34
N CYS A 201 11.82 -4.94 -4.45
CA CYS A 201 10.91 -6.03 -4.09
C CYS A 201 10.89 -7.09 -5.20
N ARG A 202 11.04 -8.37 -4.84
CA ARG A 202 11.03 -9.46 -5.82
C ARG A 202 9.60 -9.97 -6.06
N GLY A 203 9.17 -9.95 -7.32
CA GLY A 203 7.91 -10.54 -7.74
C GLY A 203 6.69 -10.12 -6.88
N ILE A 204 6.09 -11.09 -6.19
CA ILE A 204 4.84 -10.89 -5.42
C ILE A 204 4.99 -9.89 -4.26
N GLU A 205 6.20 -9.74 -3.72
CA GLU A 205 6.47 -8.89 -2.55
C GLU A 205 6.14 -7.42 -2.83
N MET A 206 6.28 -6.96 -4.08
CA MET A 206 5.96 -5.58 -4.44
C MET A 206 4.50 -5.25 -4.15
N GLY A 207 3.58 -6.14 -4.54
CA GLY A 207 2.15 -5.96 -4.29
C GLY A 207 1.83 -6.03 -2.79
N ASP A 208 2.42 -7.01 -2.10
CA ASP A 208 2.18 -7.21 -0.66
C ASP A 208 2.65 -6.01 0.17
N GLN A 209 3.85 -5.51 -0.10
CA GLN A 209 4.40 -4.35 0.60
C GLN A 209 3.75 -3.04 0.19
N MET A 210 3.33 -2.87 -1.08
CA MET A 210 2.59 -1.68 -1.49
C MET A 210 1.26 -1.57 -0.74
N TRP A 211 0.48 -2.66 -0.69
CA TRP A 211 -0.77 -2.65 0.08
C TRP A 211 -0.54 -2.42 1.58
N MET A 212 0.49 -3.03 2.16
CA MET A 212 0.84 -2.79 3.56
C MET A 212 1.26 -1.33 3.81
N SER A 213 2.06 -0.74 2.91
CA SER A 213 2.47 0.67 3.05
C SER A 213 1.28 1.64 2.98
N ARG A 214 0.29 1.36 2.13
CA ARG A 214 -0.96 2.14 2.04
C ARG A 214 -1.79 2.00 3.31
N TYR A 215 -1.88 0.78 3.85
CA TYR A 215 -2.53 0.54 5.14
C TYR A 215 -1.86 1.37 6.25
N LEU A 216 -0.53 1.30 6.37
CA LEU A 216 0.21 2.08 7.37
C LEU A 216 -0.02 3.59 7.18
N LEU A 217 -0.03 4.08 5.95
CA LEU A 217 -0.28 5.49 5.66
C LEU A 217 -1.67 5.94 6.13
N HIS A 218 -2.71 5.15 5.83
CA HIS A 218 -4.07 5.44 6.31
C HIS A 218 -4.17 5.42 7.84
N ARG A 219 -3.59 4.39 8.49
CA ARG A 219 -3.61 4.28 9.96
C ARG A 219 -2.88 5.43 10.65
N VAL A 220 -1.72 5.83 10.12
CA VAL A 220 -0.99 6.99 10.62
C VAL A 220 -1.82 8.25 10.41
N ALA A 221 -2.32 8.52 9.20
CA ALA A 221 -3.12 9.72 8.92
C ALA A 221 -4.38 9.82 9.79
N GLU A 222 -5.04 8.69 10.10
CA GLU A 222 -6.18 8.63 11.02
C GLU A 222 -5.84 9.18 12.41
N GLN A 223 -4.65 8.86 12.96
CA GLN A 223 -4.18 9.35 14.26
C GLN A 223 -4.00 10.88 14.28
N PHE A 224 -3.69 11.48 13.13
CA PHE A 224 -3.59 12.94 12.97
C PHE A 224 -4.91 13.58 12.52
N GLY A 225 -5.97 12.79 12.34
CA GLY A 225 -7.27 13.27 11.87
C GLY A 225 -7.27 13.76 10.42
N VAL A 226 -6.35 13.26 9.60
CA VAL A 226 -6.18 13.61 8.18
C VAL A 226 -6.63 12.44 7.31
N THR A 227 -7.20 12.76 6.16
CA THR A 227 -7.61 11.80 5.12
C THR A 227 -6.54 11.71 4.03
N VAL A 228 -6.40 10.54 3.42
CA VAL A 228 -5.49 10.29 2.29
C VAL A 228 -6.30 9.92 1.08
N THR A 229 -5.99 10.51 -0.09
CA THR A 229 -6.52 10.07 -1.37
C THR A 229 -5.40 9.66 -2.33
N PHE A 230 -5.60 8.52 -2.99
CA PHE A 230 -4.77 8.03 -4.09
C PHE A 230 -5.38 8.33 -5.47
N HIS A 231 -6.51 9.05 -5.50
CA HIS A 231 -7.16 9.40 -6.75
C HIS A 231 -6.19 10.23 -7.61
N PRO A 232 -6.01 9.93 -8.92
CA PRO A 232 -4.96 10.55 -9.73
C PRO A 232 -5.21 12.03 -10.00
N LYS A 233 -6.47 12.48 -10.01
CA LYS A 233 -6.82 13.90 -10.14
C LYS A 233 -8.12 14.29 -9.41
N PRO A 234 -8.11 14.44 -8.07
CA PRO A 234 -9.29 14.82 -7.31
C PRO A 234 -9.94 16.09 -7.88
N ALA A 235 -11.27 16.22 -7.77
CA ALA A 235 -12.00 17.35 -8.35
C ALA A 235 -11.43 18.73 -7.94
N ILE A 236 -10.98 18.86 -6.69
CA ILE A 236 -10.41 20.08 -6.12
C ILE A 236 -9.04 20.46 -6.70
N THR A 237 -8.32 19.50 -7.29
CA THR A 237 -7.03 19.73 -7.97
C THR A 237 -7.15 19.71 -9.49
N LYS A 238 -8.38 19.72 -10.04
CA LYS A 238 -8.58 19.90 -11.49
C LYS A 238 -8.04 21.27 -11.95
N GLY A 239 -7.47 21.31 -13.15
CA GLY A 239 -6.79 22.48 -13.71
C GLY A 239 -5.27 22.37 -13.59
N ASN A 240 -4.62 23.45 -13.16
CA ASN A 240 -3.17 23.63 -13.22
C ASN A 240 -2.37 22.94 -12.09
N TRP A 241 -3.00 22.07 -11.30
CA TRP A 241 -2.35 21.33 -10.23
C TRP A 241 -1.90 19.95 -10.72
N ASN A 242 -0.77 19.46 -10.25
CA ASN A 242 -0.25 18.15 -10.64
C ASN A 242 -1.20 17.04 -10.18
N GLY A 243 -1.29 15.97 -10.99
CA GLY A 243 -2.00 14.75 -10.62
C GLY A 243 -1.09 13.74 -9.93
N ALA A 244 -1.69 12.84 -9.15
CA ALA A 244 -1.01 11.75 -8.45
C ALA A 244 -0.78 10.54 -9.36
N GLY A 245 0.39 9.92 -9.23
CA GLY A 245 0.81 8.72 -9.95
C GLY A 245 1.22 7.57 -9.06
N CYS A 246 1.46 6.44 -9.71
CA CYS A 246 2.19 5.31 -9.13
C CYS A 246 3.18 4.80 -10.18
N ARG A 247 4.33 5.47 -10.33
CA ARG A 247 5.34 5.06 -11.32
C ARG A 247 5.90 3.70 -10.93
N CYS A 248 6.17 2.85 -11.92
CA CYS A 248 6.65 1.50 -11.70
C CYS A 248 7.99 1.30 -12.41
N ASN A 249 9.03 1.11 -11.62
CA ASN A 249 10.37 0.70 -12.05
C ASN A 249 10.42 -0.83 -12.11
N PHE A 250 11.02 -1.40 -13.16
CA PHE A 250 11.09 -2.84 -13.38
C PHE A 250 12.45 -3.26 -13.93
N SER A 251 12.96 -4.42 -13.49
CA SER A 251 14.10 -5.07 -14.11
C SER A 251 14.12 -6.59 -13.87
N THR A 252 14.70 -7.35 -14.79
CA THR A 252 15.14 -8.74 -14.58
C THR A 252 16.64 -8.79 -14.28
N GLU A 253 17.16 -9.95 -13.87
CA GLU A 253 18.61 -10.15 -13.72
C GLU A 253 19.38 -9.84 -15.01
N GLU A 254 18.86 -10.26 -16.16
CA GLU A 254 19.44 -9.95 -17.48
C GLU A 254 19.53 -8.44 -17.73
N MET A 255 18.48 -7.68 -17.42
CA MET A 255 18.47 -6.22 -17.57
C MET A 255 19.49 -5.52 -16.66
N ARG A 256 19.82 -6.11 -15.51
CA ARG A 256 20.81 -5.59 -14.57
C ARG A 256 22.24 -6.05 -14.88
N GLY A 257 22.40 -7.04 -15.75
CA GLY A 257 23.68 -7.61 -16.14
C GLY A 257 24.45 -6.77 -17.17
N GLU A 258 25.65 -7.23 -17.51
CA GLU A 258 26.47 -6.63 -18.56
C GLU A 258 25.73 -6.69 -19.92
N GLY A 259 25.62 -5.54 -20.60
CA GLY A 259 24.84 -5.43 -21.84
C GLY A 259 23.31 -5.39 -21.64
N GLY A 260 22.81 -5.32 -20.41
CA GLY A 260 21.39 -5.38 -20.08
C GLY A 260 20.50 -4.30 -20.73
N THR A 261 21.09 -3.19 -21.20
CA THR A 261 20.39 -2.19 -22.02
C THR A 261 19.71 -2.82 -23.25
N ALA A 262 20.34 -3.81 -23.89
CA ALA A 262 19.74 -4.50 -25.04
C ALA A 262 18.47 -5.27 -24.63
N ALA A 263 18.43 -5.87 -23.44
CA ALA A 263 17.25 -6.55 -22.91
C ALA A 263 16.13 -5.55 -22.58
N ILE A 264 16.48 -4.35 -22.08
CA ILE A 264 15.52 -3.26 -21.86
C ILE A 264 14.91 -2.81 -23.19
N GLU A 265 15.74 -2.52 -24.19
CA GLU A 265 15.29 -2.09 -25.52
C GLU A 265 14.41 -3.16 -26.19
N ALA A 266 14.76 -4.44 -26.05
CA ALA A 266 13.96 -5.55 -26.57
C ALA A 266 12.60 -5.72 -25.87
N ALA A 267 12.42 -5.17 -24.67
CA ALA A 267 11.14 -5.17 -23.96
C ALA A 267 10.19 -4.05 -24.43
N MET A 268 10.71 -2.94 -24.94
CA MET A 268 9.91 -1.75 -25.29
C MET A 268 8.84 -2.02 -26.36
N PRO A 269 9.12 -2.69 -27.50
CA PRO A 269 8.09 -3.00 -28.49
C PRO A 269 6.98 -3.90 -27.94
N LYS A 270 7.28 -4.76 -26.95
CA LYS A 270 6.28 -5.62 -26.31
C LYS A 270 5.34 -4.81 -25.42
N LEU A 271 5.87 -3.83 -24.69
CA LEU A 271 5.05 -2.89 -23.90
C LEU A 271 4.21 -1.97 -24.79
N GLU A 272 4.77 -1.50 -25.90
CA GLU A 272 4.04 -0.71 -26.89
C GLU A 272 2.86 -1.50 -27.47
N ALA A 273 3.09 -2.76 -27.86
CA ALA A 273 2.07 -3.64 -28.41
C ALA A 273 0.91 -3.92 -27.44
N THR A 274 1.16 -3.85 -26.12
CA THR A 274 0.12 -4.07 -25.09
C THR A 274 -0.33 -2.79 -24.39
N HIS A 275 -0.01 -1.61 -24.93
CA HIS A 275 -0.26 -0.34 -24.25
C HIS A 275 -1.72 -0.14 -23.86
N LYS A 276 -2.66 -0.45 -24.76
CA LYS A 276 -4.10 -0.27 -24.50
C LYS A 276 -4.60 -1.20 -23.40
N GLU A 277 -4.15 -2.45 -23.42
CA GLU A 277 -4.47 -3.45 -22.40
C GLU A 277 -3.88 -3.06 -21.04
N CYS A 278 -2.66 -2.52 -21.03
CA CYS A 278 -2.01 -2.02 -19.82
C CYS A 278 -2.76 -0.83 -19.21
N ILE A 279 -3.18 0.15 -20.02
CA ILE A 279 -3.95 1.31 -19.51
C ILE A 279 -5.20 0.87 -18.76
N ARG A 280 -5.91 -0.13 -19.29
CA ARG A 280 -7.14 -0.69 -18.69
C ARG A 280 -6.94 -1.32 -17.31
N VAL A 281 -5.72 -1.70 -16.96
CA VAL A 281 -5.41 -2.33 -15.66
C VAL A 281 -4.48 -1.48 -14.80
N TYR A 282 -4.22 -0.23 -15.21
CA TYR A 282 -3.40 0.69 -14.42
C TYR A 282 -4.22 1.58 -13.47
N ASP A 283 -5.53 1.40 -13.44
CA ASP A 283 -6.44 1.83 -12.40
C ASP A 283 -7.60 0.82 -12.27
N PRO A 284 -8.38 0.86 -11.19
CA PRO A 284 -9.52 -0.05 -10.98
C PRO A 284 -10.69 0.15 -11.94
N TYR A 285 -10.68 1.21 -12.77
CA TYR A 285 -11.80 1.69 -13.56
C TYR A 285 -11.51 1.68 -15.06
N ASP A 286 -10.82 0.65 -15.56
CA ASP A 286 -10.59 0.41 -16.99
C ASP A 286 -9.85 1.55 -17.72
N GLY A 287 -9.05 2.35 -17.00
CA GLY A 287 -8.30 3.48 -17.57
C GLY A 287 -9.02 4.83 -17.44
N GLU A 288 -10.24 4.86 -16.90
CA GLU A 288 -11.06 6.08 -16.84
C GLU A 288 -10.44 7.16 -15.94
N ASP A 289 -9.90 6.76 -14.79
CA ASP A 289 -9.29 7.68 -13.83
C ASP A 289 -8.08 8.42 -14.43
N LYS A 290 -7.32 7.71 -15.28
CA LYS A 290 -6.14 8.27 -15.95
C LYS A 290 -6.45 9.30 -17.01
N LYS A 291 -7.67 9.34 -17.56
CA LYS A 291 -8.08 10.37 -18.54
C LYS A 291 -8.08 11.78 -17.95
N HIS A 292 -8.06 11.88 -16.63
CA HIS A 292 -8.09 13.15 -15.91
C HIS A 292 -6.72 13.69 -15.51
N ARG A 293 -5.65 12.91 -15.71
CA ARG A 293 -4.29 13.29 -15.28
C ARG A 293 -3.67 14.33 -16.21
#